data_AF-A0A950MJ13-F1
#
_entry.id   AF-A0A950MJ13-F1
#
_cell.length_a   1.000
_cell.length_b   1.000
_cell.length_c   1.000
_cell.angle_alpha   90.00
_cell.angle_beta   90.00
_cell.angle_gamma   90.00
#
_symmetry.space_group_name_H-M   'P 1'
#
loop_
_entity.id
_entity.type
_entity.pdbx_description
1 polymer ?
#
loop_
_entity_poly.entity_id
_entity_poly.type
_entity_poly.pdbx_seq_one_letter_code
_entity_poly.pdbx_strand_id
1 'polypeptide(L)'
;MAALLRRPSAFLPLAISTFLIALILIRVARFGIVHETDEGTEAHLFQLLMPAQGAIIAFFAVTWLHKKPTAAAQVLVLQIAAALSVLALVFVFRL
;
A
#
# COMPACT_ATOMS: atom_id res chain seq x y z
N MET A 1 20.39 0.28 1.89
CA MET A 1 18.96 0.36 1.50
C MET A 1 18.72 0.04 0.02
N ALA A 2 19.38 0.73 -0.93
CA ALA A 2 19.12 0.60 -2.38
C ALA A 2 19.12 -0.84 -2.94
N ALA A 3 20.02 -1.71 -2.48
CA ALA A 3 20.05 -3.11 -2.92
C ALA A 3 18.84 -3.94 -2.44
N LEU A 4 18.23 -3.59 -1.30
CA LEU A 4 17.01 -4.23 -0.79
C LEU A 4 15.78 -3.76 -1.56
N LEU A 5 15.71 -2.49 -1.96
CA LEU A 5 14.60 -1.94 -2.75
C LEU A 5 14.44 -2.61 -4.12
N ARG A 6 15.49 -3.22 -4.68
CA ARG A 6 15.39 -4.00 -5.92
C ARG A 6 14.70 -5.36 -5.74
N ARG A 7 14.46 -5.80 -4.51
CA ARG A 7 13.76 -7.06 -4.25
C ARG A 7 12.26 -6.84 -4.48
N PRO A 8 11.57 -7.78 -5.15
CA PRO A 8 10.14 -7.67 -5.38
C PRO A 8 9.35 -7.49 -4.08
N SER A 9 9.71 -8.22 -3.02
CA SER A 9 9.07 -8.06 -1.71
C SER A 9 9.33 -6.72 -1.01
N ALA A 10 10.29 -5.91 -1.50
CA ALA A 10 10.53 -4.56 -1.01
C ALA A 10 9.73 -3.50 -1.77
N PHE A 11 9.77 -3.52 -3.11
CA PHE A 11 9.12 -2.49 -3.92
C PHE A 11 7.65 -2.78 -4.23
N LEU A 12 7.23 -4.05 -4.30
CA LEU A 12 5.87 -4.41 -4.69
C LEU A 12 4.82 -3.83 -3.71
N PRO A 13 5.01 -3.88 -2.38
CA PRO A 13 4.14 -3.16 -1.45
C PRO A 13 4.03 -1.65 -1.73
N LEU A 14 5.15 -0.99 -2.05
CA LEU A 14 5.16 0.44 -2.38
C LEU A 14 4.41 0.73 -3.68
N ALA A 15 4.57 -0.14 -4.69
CA ALA A 15 3.86 -0.03 -5.96
C ALA A 15 2.35 -0.20 -5.77
N ILE A 16 1.91 -1.18 -4.97
CA ILE A 16 0.49 -1.39 -4.63
C ILE A 16 -0.09 -0.15 -3.95
N SER A 17 0.58 0.37 -2.91
CA SER A 17 0.09 1.57 -2.23
C SER A 17 0.03 2.79 -3.16
N THR A 18 1.05 2.98 -4.00
CA THR A 18 1.07 4.11 -4.97
C THR A 18 -0.05 3.97 -6.00
N PHE A 19 -0.31 2.75 -6.48
CA PHE A 19 -1.39 2.45 -7.42
C PHE A 19 -2.76 2.76 -6.81
N LEU A 20 -3.01 2.32 -5.57
CA LEU A 20 -4.27 2.61 -4.86
C LEU A 20 -4.48 4.11 -4.63
N ILE A 21 -3.42 4.83 -4.22
CA ILE A 21 -3.48 6.30 -4.07
C ILE A 21 -3.84 6.96 -5.40
N ALA A 22 -3.17 6.57 -6.49
CA ALA A 22 -3.42 7.14 -7.81
C ALA A 22 -4.85 6.87 -8.29
N LEU A 23 -5.36 5.65 -8.08
CA LEU A 23 -6.75 5.29 -8.38
C LEU A 23 -7.73 6.22 -7.66
N ILE A 24 -7.61 6.32 -6.33
CA ILE A 24 -8.49 7.14 -5.49
C ILE A 24 -8.45 8.61 -5.95
N LEU A 25 -7.26 9.17 -6.16
CA LEU A 25 -7.11 10.56 -6.59
C LEU A 25 -7.70 10.81 -7.98
N ILE A 26 -7.52 9.88 -8.93
CA ILE A 26 -8.10 9.99 -10.27
C ILE A 26 -9.62 9.93 -10.22
N ARG A 27 -10.22 9.00 -9.45
CA ARG A 27 -11.69 8.94 -9.33
C ARG A 27 -12.25 10.20 -8.70
N VAL A 28 -11.67 10.64 -7.59
CA VAL A 28 -12.11 11.87 -6.91
C VAL A 28 -11.97 13.09 -7.83
N ALA A 29 -10.90 13.19 -8.62
CA ALA A 29 -10.73 14.30 -9.56
C ALA A 29 -11.70 14.26 -10.76
N ARG A 30 -12.10 13.07 -11.21
CA ARG A 30 -12.96 12.89 -12.40
C ARG A 30 -14.45 12.93 -12.08
N PHE A 31 -14.85 12.36 -10.96
CA PHE A 31 -16.26 12.15 -10.60
C PHE A 31 -16.66 12.90 -9.32
N GLY A 32 -15.70 13.47 -8.59
CA GLY A 32 -15.95 14.00 -7.25
C GLY A 32 -16.04 12.90 -6.20
N ILE A 33 -16.39 13.29 -4.96
CA ILE A 33 -16.67 12.34 -3.88
C ILE A 33 -18.12 11.90 -4.02
N VAL A 34 -18.34 10.78 -4.71
CA VAL A 34 -19.67 10.18 -4.91
C VAL A 34 -19.71 8.88 -4.13
N HIS A 35 -20.71 8.74 -3.24
CA HIS A 35 -20.95 7.50 -2.51
C HIS A 35 -21.84 6.62 -3.40
N GLU A 36 -21.27 5.53 -3.91
CA GLU A 36 -22.04 4.56 -4.68
C GLU A 36 -22.92 3.71 -3.76
N THR A 37 -24.04 3.21 -4.31
CA THR A 37 -24.95 2.29 -3.59
C THR A 37 -24.32 0.93 -3.30
N ASP A 38 -23.22 0.62 -4.00
CA ASP A 38 -22.32 -0.51 -3.78
C ASP A 38 -20.93 0.04 -3.39
N GLU A 39 -20.10 -0.75 -2.72
CA GLU A 39 -18.75 -0.34 -2.29
C GLU A 39 -17.86 0.04 -3.50
N GLY A 40 -18.20 -0.46 -4.69
CA GLY A 40 -17.57 -0.12 -5.95
C GLY A 40 -16.24 -0.86 -6.16
N THR A 41 -15.79 -0.90 -7.41
CA THR A 41 -14.59 -1.67 -7.81
C THR A 41 -13.34 -1.30 -7.00
N GLU A 42 -13.21 -0.04 -6.61
CA GLU A 42 -12.03 0.44 -5.86
C GLU A 42 -11.98 -0.10 -4.43
N ALA A 43 -13.13 -0.19 -3.74
CA ALA A 43 -13.19 -0.76 -2.41
C ALA A 43 -12.81 -2.24 -2.45
N HIS A 44 -13.28 -2.99 -3.45
CA HIS A 44 -12.88 -4.39 -3.63
C HIS A 44 -11.39 -4.54 -3.97
N LEU A 45 -10.83 -3.66 -4.79
CA LEU A 45 -9.38 -3.64 -5.05
C LEU A 45 -8.60 -3.37 -3.77
N PHE A 46 -9.03 -2.40 -2.96
CA PHE A 46 -8.44 -2.13 -1.66
C PHE A 46 -8.52 -3.35 -0.72
N GLN A 47 -9.71 -3.97 -0.60
CA GLN A 47 -9.96 -5.16 0.22
C GLN A 47 -9.11 -6.36 -0.20
N LEU A 48 -8.79 -6.51 -1.49
CA LEU A 48 -7.94 -7.59 -1.98
C LEU A 48 -6.45 -7.26 -1.84
N LEU A 49 -6.06 -6.06 -2.25
CA LEU A 49 -4.65 -5.67 -2.35
C LEU A 49 -4.02 -5.35 -1.00
N MET A 50 -4.76 -4.81 -0.03
CA MET A 50 -4.22 -4.50 1.29
C MET A 50 -3.81 -5.75 2.09
N PRO A 51 -4.64 -6.81 2.20
CA PRO A 51 -4.22 -8.06 2.83
C PRO A 51 -3.07 -8.74 2.09
N ALA A 52 -3.11 -8.74 0.75
CA ALA A 52 -2.02 -9.30 -0.06
C ALA A 52 -0.70 -8.56 0.18
N GLN A 53 -0.73 -7.22 0.21
CA GLN A 53 0.41 -6.38 0.57
C GLN A 53 0.89 -6.69 1.99
N GLY A 54 -0.01 -6.83 2.96
CA GLY A 54 0.32 -7.19 4.34
C GLY A 54 1.10 -8.51 4.44
N ALA A 55 0.67 -9.54 3.70
CA ALA A 55 1.37 -10.82 3.62
C ALA A 55 2.79 -10.68 3.04
N ILE A 56 2.96 -9.86 1.99
CA ILE A 56 4.28 -9.58 1.38
C ILE A 56 5.20 -8.84 2.35
N ILE A 57 4.67 -7.83 3.06
CA ILE A 57 5.42 -7.07 4.09
C ILE A 57 5.87 -8.01 5.20
N ALA A 58 4.98 -8.88 5.69
CA ALA A 58 5.31 -9.87 6.73
C ALA A 58 6.41 -10.83 6.26
N PHE A 59 6.31 -11.36 5.04
CA PHE A 59 7.34 -12.18 4.42
C PHE A 59 8.69 -11.44 4.31
N PHE A 60 8.67 -10.17 3.90
CA PHE A 60 9.87 -9.34 3.82
C PHE A 60 10.51 -9.15 5.20
N ALA A 61 9.71 -8.85 6.23
CA ALA A 61 10.18 -8.65 7.59
C ALA A 61 10.89 -9.91 8.13
N VAL A 62 10.23 -11.08 8.06
CA VAL A 62 10.80 -12.34 8.55
C VAL A 62 12.12 -12.67 7.84
N THR A 63 12.17 -12.46 6.52
CA THR A 63 13.32 -12.85 5.69
C THR A 63 14.53 -11.91 5.88
N TRP A 64 14.30 -10.61 6.03
CA TRP A 64 15.37 -9.60 5.91
C TRP A 64 15.71 -8.88 7.21
N LEU A 65 14.81 -8.84 8.19
CA LEU A 65 15.06 -8.14 9.46
C LEU A 65 16.24 -8.77 10.22
N HIS A 66 16.33 -10.09 10.24
CA HIS A 66 17.45 -10.83 10.86
C HIS A 66 18.78 -10.66 10.13
N LYS A 67 18.76 -10.44 8.80
CA LYS A 67 19.99 -10.41 7.97
C LYS A 67 20.59 -9.01 7.87
N LYS A 68 19.76 -7.98 7.74
CA LYS A 68 20.18 -6.57 7.57
C LYS A 68 19.19 -5.64 8.30
N PRO A 69 19.20 -5.61 9.64
CA PRO A 69 18.15 -5.00 10.46
C PRO A 69 17.91 -3.52 10.13
N THR A 70 18.96 -2.71 10.07
CA THR A 70 18.83 -1.26 9.81
C THR A 70 18.23 -0.99 8.43
N ALA A 71 18.73 -1.66 7.40
CA ALA A 71 18.25 -1.44 6.03
C ALA A 71 16.85 -2.02 5.78
N ALA A 72 16.53 -3.16 6.41
CA ALA A 72 15.19 -3.74 6.36
C ALA A 72 14.17 -2.88 7.12
N ALA A 73 14.54 -2.35 8.28
CA ALA A 73 13.69 -1.44 9.06
C ALA A 73 13.34 -0.17 8.26
N GLN A 74 14.31 0.44 7.57
CA GLN A 74 14.03 1.59 6.71
C GLN A 74 13.02 1.27 5.60
N VAL A 75 13.12 0.10 4.96
CA VAL A 75 12.15 -0.33 3.94
C VAL A 75 10.78 -0.58 4.57
N LEU A 76 10.71 -1.22 5.74
CA LEU A 76 9.45 -1.45 6.46
C LEU A 76 8.76 -0.14 6.83
N VAL A 77 9.52 0.85 7.32
CA VAL A 77 8.97 2.19 7.61
C VAL A 77 8.36 2.81 6.36
N LEU A 78 9.03 2.72 5.20
CA LEU A 78 8.47 3.22 3.94
C LEU A 78 7.20 2.45 3.52
N GLN A 79 7.19 1.13 3.64
CA GLN A 79 6.03 0.29 3.30
C GLN A 79 4.83 0.61 4.19
N ILE A 80 5.05 0.76 5.50
CA ILE A 80 4.02 1.10 6.48
C ILE A 80 3.51 2.52 6.25
N ALA A 81 4.40 3.50 6.04
CA ALA A 81 3.98 4.87 5.75
C ALA A 81 3.13 4.96 4.48
N ALA A 82 3.53 4.24 3.41
CA ALA A 82 2.75 4.19 2.18
C ALA A 82 1.36 3.53 2.38
N ALA A 83 1.30 2.42 3.12
CA ALA A 83 0.04 1.76 3.44
C ALA A 83 -0.88 2.64 4.31
N LEU A 84 -0.31 3.37 5.27
CA LEU A 84 -1.05 4.33 6.09
C LEU A 84 -1.60 5.50 5.26
N SER A 85 -0.88 5.96 4.24
CA SER A 85 -1.38 6.98 3.32
C SER A 85 -2.61 6.50 2.53
N VAL A 86 -2.62 5.24 2.08
CA VAL A 86 -3.80 4.64 1.44
C VAL A 86 -4.97 4.62 2.42
N LEU A 87 -4.75 4.11 3.64
CA LEU A 87 -5.78 4.06 4.68
C LEU A 87 -6.33 5.46 4.99
N ALA A 88 -5.46 6.45 5.14
CA ALA A 88 -5.86 7.83 5.39
C ALA A 88 -6.79 8.35 4.29
N LEU A 89 -6.48 8.11 3.01
CA LEU A 89 -7.34 8.55 1.90
C LEU A 89 -8.70 7.86 1.92
N VAL A 90 -8.74 6.54 2.14
CA VAL A 90 -9.99 5.77 2.21
C VAL A 90 -10.86 6.29 3.36
N PHE A 91 -10.29 6.49 4.56
CA PHE A 91 -11.04 6.99 5.71
C PHE A 91 -11.45 8.47 5.59
N VAL A 92 -10.60 9.33 5.03
CA VAL A 92 -10.89 10.76 4.85
C VAL A 92 -12.00 10.96 3.81
N PHE A 93 -11.95 10.22 2.70
CA PHE A 93 -12.96 10.32 1.65
C PHE A 93 -14.19 9.44 1.88
N ARG A 94 -14.20 8.61 2.94
CA ARG A 94 -15.26 7.64 3.25
C ARG A 94 -15.61 6.75 2.05
N LEU A 95 -14.56 6.27 1.38
CA LEU A 95 -14.64 5.33 0.28
C LEU A 95 -14.81 3.90 0.77
#